data_AF-A0A3N6AL76-F1
#
_entry.id   AF-A0A3N6AL76-F1
#
_cell.length_a   1.000
_cell.length_b   1.000
_cell.length_c   1.000
_cell.angle_alpha   90.00
_cell.angle_beta   90.00
_cell.angle_gamma   90.00
#
_symmetry.space_group_name_H-M   'P 1'
#
loop_
_entity.id
_entity.type
_entity.pdbx_description
1 polymer ?
#
loop_
_entity_poly.entity_id
_entity_poly.type
_entity_poly.pdbx_seq_one_letter_code
_entity_poly.pdbx_strand_id
1 'polypeptide(L)'
;MIKNSNILGVDIGSVSISLAEITPDKQIWKTSYEFHQGMIRETLSRMLEEYDVTGICGIAATSSTPLLVKVNQQYDNRIAVMKACDHFHGQVQAILIVGGEKFGLIRFDDKGNYRDFKANTSCAAGTGSFLDQQAGRLGLKNTQALSELAFANTGSVPRIASRCAVFAKTDLVHAQQEGFALSQICDGLCRGLAKNIVDTLFAGESFQGKIVFTGGVAKNRSVVRHISSLIDQEVVVGESFYGAAGAALHLLDELLLKDRVRLFSVADVLISKKSGKKWFYPPLKFQDTIYPDFPGIESFAYEPFDIQSGFSGRVETDLYENLRNTSPEAYLGMDIGSTSTKA
;
A
#
# COMPACT_ATOMS: atom_id res chain seq x y z
N MET A 1 -18.35 29.34 -26.21
CA MET A 1 -17.65 28.06 -25.93
C MET A 1 -17.64 27.87 -24.42
N ILE A 2 -18.25 26.79 -23.91
CA ILE A 2 -18.16 26.44 -22.49
C ILE A 2 -16.70 26.11 -22.24
N LYS A 3 -15.97 27.02 -21.59
CA LYS A 3 -14.50 26.94 -21.52
C LYS A 3 -13.99 25.79 -20.64
N ASN A 4 -14.82 25.28 -19.72
CA ASN A 4 -14.38 24.46 -18.60
C ASN A 4 -15.35 23.27 -18.40
N SER A 5 -14.89 22.05 -18.65
CA SER A 5 -15.68 20.81 -18.49
C SER A 5 -14.82 19.60 -18.08
N ASN A 6 -13.66 19.86 -17.49
CA ASN A 6 -12.71 18.80 -17.14
C ASN A 6 -13.14 18.12 -15.83
N ILE A 7 -12.74 16.86 -15.69
CA ILE A 7 -12.97 16.07 -14.49
C ILE A 7 -11.64 15.84 -13.78
N LEU A 8 -11.60 16.17 -12.49
CA LEU A 8 -10.45 15.88 -11.65
C LEU A 8 -10.62 14.52 -10.97
N GLY A 9 -9.73 13.60 -11.27
CA GLY A 9 -9.54 12.36 -10.55
C GLY A 9 -8.57 12.54 -9.40
N VAL A 10 -8.93 12.00 -8.24
CA VAL A 10 -8.12 12.04 -7.02
C VAL A 10 -7.94 10.62 -6.49
N ASP A 11 -6.70 10.19 -6.31
CA ASP A 11 -6.39 8.94 -5.63
C ASP A 11 -5.34 9.17 -4.56
N ILE A 12 -5.77 9.12 -3.31
CA ILE A 12 -4.91 9.23 -2.14
C ILE A 12 -4.77 7.84 -1.54
N GLY A 13 -3.63 7.22 -1.79
CA GLY A 13 -3.24 5.94 -1.20
C GLY A 13 -2.66 6.10 0.21
N SER A 14 -2.02 5.04 0.70
CA SER A 14 -1.39 5.03 2.03
C SER A 14 -0.15 5.91 2.16
N VAL A 15 0.56 6.14 1.05
CA VAL A 15 1.86 6.86 1.03
C VAL A 15 1.92 8.01 0.04
N SER A 16 1.02 8.05 -0.96
CA SER A 16 1.09 8.99 -2.08
C SER A 16 -0.28 9.49 -2.53
N ILE A 17 -0.29 10.69 -3.11
CA ILE A 17 -1.42 11.31 -3.80
C ILE A 17 -1.15 11.27 -5.29
N SER A 18 -2.13 10.87 -6.09
CA SER A 18 -2.14 11.06 -7.52
C SER A 18 -3.36 11.87 -7.96
N LEU A 19 -3.14 12.78 -8.90
CA LEU A 19 -4.16 13.61 -9.53
C LEU A 19 -4.12 13.38 -11.02
N ALA A 20 -5.30 13.35 -11.65
CA ALA A 20 -5.43 13.30 -13.10
C ALA A 20 -6.63 14.14 -13.54
N GLU A 21 -6.36 15.21 -14.28
CA GLU A 21 -7.39 16.02 -14.91
C GLU A 21 -7.68 15.48 -16.32
N ILE A 22 -8.94 15.13 -16.57
CA ILE A 22 -9.40 14.51 -17.82
C ILE A 22 -10.34 15.47 -18.55
N THR A 23 -10.10 15.66 -19.84
CA THR A 23 -10.92 16.47 -20.72
C THR A 23 -12.19 15.72 -21.18
N PRO A 24 -13.22 16.41 -21.69
CA PRO A 24 -14.44 15.76 -22.19
C PRO A 24 -14.22 14.71 -23.30
N ASP A 25 -13.16 14.86 -24.08
CA ASP A 25 -12.70 13.92 -25.12
C ASP A 25 -11.84 12.78 -24.56
N LYS A 26 -11.88 12.58 -23.23
CA LYS A 26 -11.19 11.52 -22.48
C LYS A 26 -9.66 11.60 -22.57
N GLN A 27 -9.11 12.78 -22.85
CA GLN A 27 -7.65 12.98 -22.88
C GLN A 27 -7.13 13.43 -21.53
N ILE A 28 -5.88 13.08 -21.25
CA ILE A 28 -5.17 13.58 -20.08
C ILE A 28 -4.81 15.05 -20.33
N TRP A 29 -5.34 15.95 -19.51
CA TRP A 29 -4.95 17.36 -19.50
C TRP A 29 -3.69 17.57 -18.66
N LYS A 30 -3.72 17.08 -17.41
CA LYS A 30 -2.63 17.23 -16.46
C LYS A 30 -2.64 16.11 -15.43
N THR A 31 -1.46 15.71 -14.97
CA THR A 31 -1.30 14.73 -13.88
C THR A 31 -0.26 15.18 -12.88
N SER A 32 -0.42 14.77 -11.63
CA SER A 32 0.56 14.97 -10.56
C SER A 32 0.64 13.71 -9.69
N TYR A 33 1.82 13.43 -9.16
CA TYR A 33 2.05 12.31 -8.24
C TYR A 33 3.07 12.72 -7.18
N GLU A 34 2.71 12.61 -5.90
CA GLU A 34 3.60 12.99 -4.81
C GLU A 34 3.42 12.13 -3.55
N PHE A 35 4.50 11.90 -2.81
CA PHE A 35 4.43 11.26 -1.49
C PHE A 35 3.96 12.27 -0.44
N HIS A 36 2.90 11.94 0.32
CA HIS A 36 2.34 12.88 1.30
C HIS A 36 3.00 12.80 2.68
N GLN A 37 3.74 11.73 3.01
CA GLN A 37 4.45 11.57 4.30
C GLN A 37 3.55 11.83 5.52
N GLY A 38 2.28 11.41 5.46
CA GLY A 38 1.25 11.70 6.47
C GLY A 38 0.59 13.09 6.42
N MET A 39 1.13 14.05 5.67
CA MET A 39 0.63 15.43 5.50
C MET A 39 -0.37 15.55 4.33
N ILE A 40 -1.41 14.71 4.33
CA ILE A 40 -2.30 14.54 3.16
C ILE A 40 -2.95 15.87 2.73
N ARG A 41 -3.46 16.66 3.68
CA ARG A 41 -4.19 17.89 3.37
C ARG A 41 -3.26 18.93 2.78
N GLU A 42 -2.10 19.12 3.39
CA GLU A 42 -1.09 20.10 3.00
C GLU A 42 -0.51 19.75 1.61
N THR A 43 -0.15 18.48 1.40
CA THR A 43 0.32 17.99 0.11
C THR A 43 -0.74 18.17 -0.97
N LEU A 44 -1.99 17.79 -0.73
CA LEU A 44 -3.08 17.95 -1.70
C LEU A 44 -3.32 19.41 -2.04
N SER A 45 -3.40 20.31 -1.05
CA SER A 45 -3.60 21.74 -1.29
C SER A 45 -2.52 22.30 -2.21
N ARG A 46 -1.25 22.02 -1.90
CA ARG A 46 -0.11 22.47 -2.70
C ARG A 46 -0.13 21.90 -4.12
N MET A 47 -0.47 20.63 -4.27
CA MET A 47 -0.60 20.02 -5.61
C MET A 47 -1.71 20.69 -6.42
N LEU A 48 -2.85 21.03 -5.79
CA LEU A 48 -3.99 21.67 -6.45
C LEU A 48 -3.74 23.15 -6.82
N GLU A 49 -2.79 23.83 -6.19
CA GLU A 49 -2.39 25.20 -6.58
C GLU A 49 -1.84 25.25 -8.02
N GLU A 50 -1.34 24.13 -8.54
CA GLU A 50 -0.88 24.05 -9.91
C GLU A 50 -2.00 23.75 -10.93
N TYR A 51 -3.25 23.59 -10.50
CA TYR A 51 -4.41 23.29 -11.34
C TYR A 51 -5.33 24.50 -11.42
N ASP A 52 -5.90 24.74 -12.62
CA ASP A 52 -7.01 25.68 -12.75
C ASP A 52 -8.31 24.99 -12.29
N VAL A 53 -8.57 25.04 -10.98
CA VAL A 53 -9.77 24.43 -10.39
C VAL A 53 -11.07 25.04 -10.91
N THR A 54 -11.05 26.25 -11.47
CA THR A 54 -12.24 26.83 -12.12
C THR A 54 -12.59 26.11 -13.43
N GLY A 55 -11.61 25.38 -13.99
CA GLY A 55 -11.68 24.46 -15.13
C GLY A 55 -12.50 23.20 -14.90
N ILE A 56 -12.66 22.81 -13.63
CA ILE A 56 -13.11 21.49 -13.24
C ILE A 56 -14.61 21.52 -12.92
N CYS A 57 -15.38 20.65 -13.60
CA CYS A 57 -16.83 20.53 -13.41
C CYS A 57 -17.26 19.24 -12.69
N GLY A 58 -16.30 18.41 -12.29
CA GLY A 58 -16.53 17.17 -11.53
C GLY A 58 -15.26 16.70 -10.84
N ILE A 59 -15.40 16.16 -9.63
CA ILE A 59 -14.31 15.54 -8.89
C ILE A 59 -14.70 14.10 -8.60
N ALA A 60 -13.90 13.16 -9.10
CA ALA A 60 -14.00 11.74 -8.80
C ALA A 60 -12.86 11.33 -7.88
N ALA A 61 -13.12 10.36 -7.00
CA ALA A 61 -12.04 9.77 -6.22
C ALA A 61 -12.07 8.25 -6.16
N THR A 62 -10.94 7.65 -5.82
CA THR A 62 -10.85 6.23 -5.45
C THR A 62 -11.30 6.01 -4.00
N SER A 63 -11.67 4.77 -3.65
CA SER A 63 -12.12 4.38 -2.31
C SER A 63 -11.06 4.46 -1.22
N SER A 64 -9.79 4.60 -1.58
CA SER A 64 -8.66 4.86 -0.68
C SER A 64 -8.64 6.31 -0.20
N THR A 65 -9.23 7.22 -0.99
CA THR A 65 -9.21 8.65 -0.69
C THR A 65 -10.00 8.95 0.58
N PRO A 66 -9.37 9.54 1.61
CA PRO A 66 -10.03 9.85 2.87
C PRO A 66 -11.11 10.92 2.70
N LEU A 67 -12.03 10.97 3.68
CA LEU A 67 -13.14 11.94 3.77
C LEU A 67 -12.68 13.37 4.08
N LEU A 68 -11.65 13.85 3.39
CA LEU A 68 -11.19 15.24 3.39
C LEU A 68 -11.42 15.93 2.05
N VAL A 69 -11.70 15.17 0.99
CA VAL A 69 -11.96 15.69 -0.37
C VAL A 69 -13.46 15.71 -0.61
N LYS A 70 -13.99 16.83 -1.10
CA LYS A 70 -15.35 16.94 -1.58
C LYS A 70 -15.42 16.37 -2.98
N VAL A 71 -16.09 15.23 -3.13
CA VAL A 71 -16.16 14.47 -4.38
C VAL A 71 -17.61 14.33 -4.84
N ASN A 72 -17.81 14.27 -6.16
CA ASN A 72 -19.10 13.92 -6.75
C ASN A 72 -19.40 12.43 -6.58
N GLN A 73 -18.36 11.59 -6.76
CA GLN A 73 -18.49 10.15 -6.68
C GLN A 73 -17.16 9.50 -6.28
N GLN A 74 -17.26 8.37 -5.58
CA GLN A 74 -16.14 7.54 -5.19
C GLN A 74 -16.25 6.15 -5.82
N TYR A 75 -15.14 5.62 -6.33
CA TYR A 75 -15.05 4.34 -7.04
C TYR A 75 -14.10 3.37 -6.35
N ASP A 76 -14.36 2.06 -6.45
CA ASP A 76 -13.39 1.04 -6.01
C ASP A 76 -12.07 1.21 -6.77
N ASN A 77 -10.96 1.15 -6.04
CA ASN A 77 -9.61 1.32 -6.58
C ASN A 77 -9.34 0.42 -7.81
N ARG A 78 -9.77 -0.85 -7.75
CA ARG A 78 -9.55 -1.82 -8.82
C ARG A 78 -10.38 -1.47 -10.04
N ILE A 79 -11.65 -1.08 -9.83
CA ILE A 79 -12.56 -0.67 -10.90
C ILE A 79 -12.04 0.59 -11.62
N ALA A 80 -11.47 1.54 -10.87
CA ALA A 80 -10.82 2.70 -11.45
C ALA A 80 -9.60 2.29 -12.28
N VAL A 81 -8.67 1.51 -11.72
CA VAL A 81 -7.48 1.06 -12.46
C VAL A 81 -7.83 0.24 -13.70
N MET A 82 -8.82 -0.65 -13.64
CA MET A 82 -9.31 -1.40 -14.81
C MET A 82 -9.80 -0.46 -15.91
N LYS A 83 -10.55 0.59 -15.56
CA LYS A 83 -11.05 1.58 -16.52
C LYS A 83 -9.93 2.37 -17.19
N ALA A 84 -8.93 2.79 -16.42
CA ALA A 84 -7.76 3.44 -16.98
C ALA A 84 -6.97 2.48 -17.90
N CYS A 85 -6.79 1.23 -17.49
CA CYS A 85 -6.08 0.24 -18.30
C CYS A 85 -6.80 -0.06 -19.61
N ASP A 86 -8.11 -0.30 -19.57
CA ASP A 86 -8.94 -0.47 -20.77
C ASP A 86 -8.82 0.73 -21.71
N HIS A 87 -8.88 1.94 -21.16
CA HIS A 87 -8.79 3.17 -21.95
C HIS A 87 -7.41 3.38 -22.60
N PHE A 88 -6.31 3.16 -21.88
CA PHE A 88 -4.95 3.44 -22.37
C PHE A 88 -4.28 2.27 -23.09
N HIS A 89 -4.68 1.03 -22.81
CA HIS A 89 -4.00 -0.17 -23.30
C HIS A 89 -4.91 -1.12 -24.09
N GLY A 90 -6.22 -0.90 -24.08
CA GLY A 90 -7.23 -1.82 -24.62
C GLY A 90 -7.30 -3.11 -23.80
N GLN A 91 -7.62 -4.22 -24.49
CA GLN A 91 -7.72 -5.53 -23.85
C GLN A 91 -6.36 -6.00 -23.31
N VAL A 92 -6.34 -6.36 -22.03
CA VAL A 92 -5.19 -6.89 -21.29
C VAL A 92 -5.56 -8.24 -20.67
N GLN A 93 -4.58 -9.13 -20.46
CA GLN A 93 -4.81 -10.41 -19.79
C GLN A 93 -4.67 -10.28 -18.27
N ALA A 94 -3.82 -9.37 -17.80
CA ALA A 94 -3.68 -9.09 -16.38
C ALA A 94 -3.24 -7.64 -16.09
N ILE A 95 -3.61 -7.16 -14.90
CA ILE A 95 -3.13 -5.89 -14.34
C ILE A 95 -2.50 -6.17 -12.98
N LEU A 96 -1.19 -6.03 -12.91
CA LEU A 96 -0.42 -6.07 -11.67
C LEU A 96 -0.39 -4.67 -11.06
N ILE A 97 -0.86 -4.55 -9.82
CA ILE A 97 -0.89 -3.30 -9.06
C ILE A 97 0.01 -3.48 -7.85
N VAL A 98 1.07 -2.69 -7.72
CA VAL A 98 1.97 -2.74 -6.55
C VAL A 98 2.14 -1.33 -5.96
N GLY A 99 1.47 -1.10 -4.83
CA GLY A 99 1.50 0.15 -4.09
C GLY A 99 2.46 0.13 -2.90
N GLY A 100 2.30 1.11 -2.00
CA GLY A 100 3.10 1.23 -0.78
C GLY A 100 2.87 0.08 0.21
N GLU A 101 1.61 -0.31 0.44
CA GLU A 101 1.25 -1.29 1.49
C GLU A 101 0.59 -2.56 0.97
N LYS A 102 0.14 -2.57 -0.29
CA LYS A 102 -0.59 -3.69 -0.88
C LYS A 102 -0.18 -3.91 -2.32
N PHE A 103 -0.29 -5.14 -2.77
CA PHE A 103 -0.21 -5.49 -4.17
C PHE A 103 -1.25 -6.54 -4.56
N GLY A 104 -1.64 -6.55 -5.82
CA GLY A 104 -2.59 -7.51 -6.34
C GLY A 104 -2.56 -7.64 -7.85
N LEU A 105 -3.13 -8.72 -8.34
CA LEU A 105 -3.21 -9.09 -9.74
C LEU A 105 -4.67 -9.27 -10.11
N ILE A 106 -5.15 -8.41 -11.00
CA ILE A 106 -6.45 -8.57 -11.68
C ILE A 106 -6.20 -9.43 -12.91
N ARG A 107 -7.03 -10.45 -13.15
CA ARG A 107 -6.90 -11.34 -14.30
C ARG A 107 -8.18 -11.37 -15.12
N PHE A 108 -8.01 -11.49 -16.42
CA PHE A 108 -9.08 -11.59 -17.40
C PHE A 108 -9.02 -12.94 -18.13
N ASP A 109 -10.16 -13.43 -18.58
CA ASP A 109 -10.22 -14.61 -19.45
C ASP A 109 -9.87 -14.25 -20.92
N ASP A 110 -9.79 -15.25 -21.80
CA ASP A 110 -9.43 -15.07 -23.21
C ASP A 110 -10.45 -14.20 -23.98
N LYS A 111 -11.66 -14.03 -23.45
CA LYS A 111 -12.71 -13.16 -24.00
C LYS A 111 -12.64 -11.73 -23.43
N GLY A 112 -11.70 -11.45 -22.53
CA GLY A 112 -11.54 -10.15 -21.88
C GLY A 112 -12.47 -9.92 -20.69
N ASN A 113 -13.20 -10.93 -20.20
CA ASN A 113 -14.04 -10.79 -19.02
C ASN A 113 -13.21 -10.86 -17.75
N TYR A 114 -13.61 -10.11 -16.71
CA TYR A 114 -13.01 -10.23 -15.39
C TYR A 114 -13.12 -11.68 -14.90
N ARG A 115 -11.98 -12.27 -14.55
CA ARG A 115 -11.90 -13.62 -14.01
C ARG A 115 -11.85 -13.59 -12.49
N ASP A 116 -10.81 -12.99 -11.94
CA ASP A 116 -10.61 -12.86 -10.50
C ASP A 116 -9.59 -11.78 -10.14
N PHE A 117 -9.41 -11.61 -8.82
CA PHE A 117 -8.41 -10.73 -8.23
C PHE A 117 -7.70 -11.48 -7.09
N LYS A 118 -6.37 -11.53 -7.16
CA LYS A 118 -5.51 -12.09 -6.11
C LYS A 118 -4.68 -10.98 -5.49
N ALA A 119 -4.50 -10.99 -4.17
CA ALA A 119 -3.71 -9.97 -3.48
C ALA A 119 -2.85 -10.59 -2.37
N ASN A 120 -1.88 -9.82 -1.88
CA ASN A 120 -1.14 -10.19 -0.67
C ASN A 120 -2.01 -10.09 0.59
N THR A 121 -1.61 -10.83 1.62
CA THR A 121 -2.13 -10.64 2.99
C THR A 121 -1.63 -9.31 3.56
N SER A 122 -2.12 -8.89 4.73
CA SER A 122 -1.80 -7.60 5.39
C SER A 122 -0.30 -7.34 5.70
N CYS A 123 0.62 -8.18 5.23
CA CYS A 123 2.06 -8.02 5.40
C CYS A 123 2.63 -7.01 4.39
N ALA A 124 3.49 -6.10 4.86
CA ALA A 124 4.24 -5.16 4.03
C ALA A 124 5.30 -5.84 3.13
N ALA A 125 5.51 -7.15 3.25
CA ALA A 125 6.43 -7.88 2.40
C ALA A 125 5.95 -7.88 0.95
N GLY A 126 6.82 -7.47 0.02
CA GLY A 126 6.50 -7.36 -1.41
C GLY A 126 5.89 -6.03 -1.86
N THR A 127 5.89 -5.01 -1.01
CA THR A 127 5.28 -3.70 -1.32
C THR A 127 6.34 -2.59 -1.40
N GLY A 128 5.96 -1.38 -1.84
CA GLY A 128 6.87 -0.23 -1.88
C GLY A 128 7.47 0.13 -0.52
N SER A 129 6.68 0.05 0.55
CA SER A 129 7.14 0.36 1.91
C SER A 129 8.21 -0.60 2.41
N PHE A 130 8.27 -1.84 1.90
CA PHE A 130 9.41 -2.72 2.18
C PHE A 130 10.71 -2.10 1.68
N LEU A 131 10.74 -1.60 0.44
CA LEU A 131 11.92 -0.95 -0.13
C LEU A 131 12.22 0.38 0.56
N ASP A 132 11.21 1.15 0.98
CA ASP A 132 11.41 2.40 1.74
C ASP A 132 12.16 2.13 3.05
N GLN A 133 11.74 1.09 3.79
CA GLN A 133 12.44 0.70 5.01
C GLN A 133 13.86 0.23 4.74
N GLN A 134 14.10 -0.53 3.66
CA GLN A 134 15.46 -0.99 3.34
C GLN A 134 16.36 0.14 2.86
N ALA A 135 15.83 1.10 2.10
CA ALA A 135 16.56 2.28 1.67
C ALA A 135 17.06 3.06 2.90
N GLY A 136 16.17 3.31 3.87
CA GLY A 136 16.55 3.95 5.13
C GLY A 136 17.64 3.18 5.90
N ARG A 137 17.53 1.84 5.98
CA ARG A 137 18.53 0.99 6.64
C ARG A 137 19.90 1.03 5.96
N LEU A 138 19.93 1.16 4.64
CA LEU A 138 21.16 1.29 3.86
C LEU A 138 21.71 2.72 3.81
N GLY A 139 21.10 3.66 4.53
CA GLY A 139 21.49 5.07 4.53
C GLY A 139 21.21 5.79 3.20
N LEU A 140 20.32 5.25 2.38
CA LEU A 140 19.92 5.85 1.11
C LEU A 140 18.85 6.92 1.33
N LYS A 141 18.88 7.96 0.50
CA LYS A 141 17.95 9.10 0.61
C LYS A 141 16.49 8.69 0.44
N ASN A 142 16.21 7.76 -0.47
CA ASN A 142 14.85 7.28 -0.79
C ASN A 142 14.92 5.99 -1.63
N THR A 143 13.76 5.42 -1.92
CA THR A 143 13.61 4.23 -2.78
C THR A 143 14.04 4.43 -4.22
N GLN A 144 14.01 5.66 -4.73
CA GLN A 144 14.51 5.96 -6.06
C GLN A 144 16.03 5.74 -6.14
N ALA A 145 16.80 6.23 -5.16
CA ALA A 145 18.24 5.98 -5.08
C ALA A 145 18.56 4.48 -5.00
N LEU A 146 17.77 3.71 -4.23
CA LEU A 146 17.87 2.25 -4.19
C LEU A 146 17.62 1.63 -5.58
N SER A 147 16.57 2.07 -6.28
CA SER A 147 16.23 1.59 -7.62
C SER A 147 17.34 1.89 -8.64
N GLU A 148 17.95 3.06 -8.58
CA GLU A 148 19.02 3.47 -9.50
C GLU A 148 20.28 2.61 -9.29
N LEU A 149 20.68 2.38 -8.04
CA LEU A 149 21.80 1.50 -7.69
C LEU A 149 21.53 0.05 -8.10
N ALA A 150 20.32 -0.46 -7.83
CA ALA A 150 19.90 -1.80 -8.23
C ALA A 150 19.93 -1.99 -9.75
N PHE A 151 19.45 -1.00 -10.50
CA PHE A 151 19.38 -1.09 -11.95
C PHE A 151 20.77 -1.00 -12.60
N ALA A 152 21.68 -0.21 -12.03
CA ALA A 152 23.07 -0.07 -12.49
C ALA A 152 23.95 -1.29 -12.14
N ASN A 153 23.47 -2.22 -11.32
CA ASN A 153 24.23 -3.42 -10.97
C ASN A 153 24.53 -4.29 -12.21
N THR A 154 25.81 -4.60 -12.40
CA THR A 154 26.31 -5.56 -13.41
C THR A 154 26.95 -6.81 -12.78
N GLY A 155 27.07 -6.84 -11.45
CA GLY A 155 27.65 -7.94 -10.70
C GLY A 155 26.62 -9.00 -10.31
N SER A 156 27.06 -9.99 -9.54
CA SER A 156 26.18 -11.03 -8.99
C SER A 156 25.09 -10.44 -8.10
N VAL A 157 23.90 -11.05 -8.14
CA VAL A 157 22.75 -10.64 -7.34
C VAL A 157 22.62 -11.56 -6.12
N PRO A 158 22.94 -11.10 -4.88
CA PRO A 158 22.80 -11.90 -3.68
C PRO A 158 21.33 -12.30 -3.44
N ARG A 159 21.14 -13.41 -2.75
CA ARG A 159 19.80 -13.85 -2.34
C ARG A 159 19.44 -13.16 -1.03
N ILE A 160 18.38 -12.36 -1.05
CA ILE A 160 17.85 -11.69 0.14
C ILE A 160 16.38 -12.07 0.29
N ALA A 161 16.01 -12.65 1.43
CA ALA A 161 14.64 -13.00 1.75
C ALA A 161 13.80 -11.73 1.94
N SER A 162 12.89 -11.47 1.01
CA SER A 162 11.99 -10.30 1.05
C SER A 162 10.57 -10.62 1.51
N ARG A 163 10.37 -11.78 2.16
CA ARG A 163 9.08 -12.19 2.73
C ARG A 163 8.76 -11.51 4.08
N CYS A 164 9.75 -10.91 4.73
CA CYS A 164 9.57 -10.17 5.97
C CYS A 164 10.67 -9.11 6.10
N ALA A 165 10.29 -7.86 6.41
CA ALA A 165 11.25 -6.77 6.60
C ALA A 165 12.21 -7.03 7.78
N VAL A 166 11.78 -7.81 8.78
CA VAL A 166 12.60 -8.20 9.93
C VAL A 166 13.71 -9.15 9.51
N PHE A 167 13.39 -10.21 8.75
CA PHE A 167 14.39 -11.16 8.30
C PHE A 167 15.30 -10.59 7.20
N ALA A 168 14.77 -9.70 6.35
CA ALA A 168 15.58 -8.99 5.37
C ALA A 168 16.76 -8.25 6.03
N LYS A 169 16.60 -7.75 7.26
CA LYS A 169 17.71 -7.12 8.01
C LYS A 169 18.88 -8.08 8.20
N THR A 170 18.61 -9.31 8.63
CA THR A 170 19.65 -10.31 8.89
C THR A 170 20.39 -10.65 7.60
N ASP A 171 19.65 -10.87 6.51
CA ASP A 171 20.23 -11.16 5.21
C ASP A 171 21.06 -9.99 4.65
N LEU A 172 20.65 -8.75 4.89
CA LEU A 172 21.42 -7.56 4.50
C LEU A 172 22.78 -7.52 5.21
N VAL A 173 22.80 -7.81 6.52
CA VAL A 173 24.06 -7.85 7.29
C VAL A 173 24.96 -8.97 6.78
N HIS A 174 24.41 -10.15 6.51
CA HIS A 174 25.19 -11.26 5.95
C HIS A 174 25.76 -10.92 4.56
N ALA A 175 24.96 -10.34 3.65
CA ALA A 175 25.44 -9.94 2.33
C ALA A 175 26.56 -8.88 2.43
N GLN A 176 26.49 -7.97 3.40
CA GLN A 176 27.59 -7.02 3.65
C GLN A 176 28.86 -7.73 4.15
N GLN A 177 28.73 -8.71 5.05
CA GLN A 177 29.86 -9.49 5.55
C GLN A 177 30.52 -10.35 4.48
N GLU A 178 29.74 -10.85 3.51
CA GLU A 178 30.24 -11.57 2.34
C GLU A 178 30.92 -10.65 1.31
N GLY A 179 30.87 -9.33 1.51
CA GLY A 179 31.55 -8.34 0.68
C GLY A 179 30.77 -7.91 -0.56
N PHE A 180 29.46 -8.13 -0.61
CA PHE A 180 28.64 -7.62 -1.71
C PHE A 180 28.62 -6.09 -1.72
N ALA A 181 28.79 -5.51 -2.92
CA ALA A 181 28.66 -4.08 -3.11
C ALA A 181 27.22 -3.60 -2.87
N LEU A 182 27.06 -2.32 -2.53
CA LEU A 182 25.75 -1.74 -2.25
C LEU A 182 24.76 -1.89 -3.42
N SER A 183 25.22 -1.73 -4.67
CA SER A 183 24.40 -1.95 -5.87
C SER A 183 23.91 -3.39 -5.99
N GLN A 184 24.76 -4.37 -5.71
CA GLN A 184 24.40 -5.79 -5.69
C GLN A 184 23.35 -6.07 -4.62
N ILE A 185 23.54 -5.54 -3.42
CA ILE A 185 22.58 -5.66 -2.32
C ILE A 185 21.21 -5.05 -2.70
N CYS A 186 21.21 -3.84 -3.29
CA CYS A 186 19.99 -3.19 -3.76
C CYS A 186 19.28 -4.03 -4.83
N ASP A 187 20.02 -4.62 -5.77
CA ASP A 187 19.47 -5.50 -6.79
C ASP A 187 18.92 -6.81 -6.20
N GLY A 188 19.57 -7.34 -5.17
CA GLY A 188 19.10 -8.50 -4.40
C GLY A 188 17.76 -8.23 -3.70
N LEU A 189 17.58 -7.02 -3.16
CA LEU A 189 16.31 -6.58 -2.58
C LEU A 189 15.20 -6.45 -3.65
N CYS A 190 15.51 -5.84 -4.79
CA CYS A 190 14.56 -5.73 -5.90
C CYS A 190 14.15 -7.11 -6.44
N ARG A 191 15.12 -8.02 -6.59
CA ARG A 191 14.86 -9.40 -7.00
C ARG A 191 14.02 -10.16 -5.98
N GLY A 192 14.34 -10.04 -4.70
CA GLY A 192 13.60 -10.70 -3.62
C GLY A 192 12.15 -10.22 -3.56
N LEU A 193 11.91 -8.91 -3.71
CA LEU A 193 10.57 -8.33 -3.81
C LEU A 193 9.81 -8.84 -5.04
N ALA A 194 10.43 -8.80 -6.22
CA ALA A 194 9.84 -9.32 -7.46
C ALA A 194 9.46 -10.80 -7.33
N LYS A 195 10.35 -11.61 -6.78
CA LYS A 195 10.10 -13.02 -6.51
C LYS A 195 8.91 -13.23 -5.57
N ASN A 196 8.82 -12.46 -4.50
CA ASN A 196 7.68 -12.55 -3.58
C ASN A 196 6.35 -12.23 -4.27
N ILE A 197 6.32 -11.19 -5.12
CA ILE A 197 5.14 -10.82 -5.91
C ILE A 197 4.73 -11.97 -6.84
N VAL A 198 5.68 -12.50 -7.61
CA VAL A 198 5.43 -13.59 -8.58
C VAL A 198 4.97 -14.87 -7.87
N ASP A 199 5.69 -15.31 -6.84
CA ASP A 199 5.34 -16.51 -6.05
C ASP A 199 3.93 -16.36 -5.44
N THR A 200 3.56 -15.15 -4.99
CA THR A 200 2.26 -14.88 -4.36
C THR A 200 1.14 -14.83 -5.39
N LEU A 201 1.31 -14.14 -6.51
CA LEU A 201 0.19 -13.79 -7.40
C LEU A 201 0.06 -14.69 -8.62
N PHE A 202 1.17 -15.07 -9.24
CA PHE A 202 1.18 -15.73 -10.54
C PHE A 202 1.02 -17.25 -10.40
N ALA A 203 1.43 -17.84 -9.27
CA ALA A 203 1.23 -19.26 -8.96
C ALA A 203 1.66 -20.24 -10.07
N GLY A 204 2.65 -19.87 -10.88
CA GLY A 204 3.11 -20.67 -12.02
C GLY A 204 2.19 -20.67 -13.25
N GLU A 205 1.16 -19.84 -13.28
CA GLU A 205 0.32 -19.62 -14.46
C GLU A 205 1.12 -18.90 -15.54
N SER A 206 1.03 -19.39 -16.78
CA SER A 206 1.61 -18.70 -17.93
C SER A 206 0.59 -17.74 -18.53
N PHE A 207 1.06 -16.53 -18.82
CA PHE A 207 0.30 -15.51 -19.52
C PHE A 207 0.79 -15.47 -20.97
N GLN A 208 -0.13 -15.25 -21.91
CA GLN A 208 0.15 -15.16 -23.34
C GLN A 208 -0.24 -13.78 -23.90
N GLY A 209 -1.00 -13.01 -23.13
CA GLY A 209 -1.48 -11.68 -23.47
C GLY A 209 -0.79 -10.60 -22.66
N LYS A 210 -1.14 -9.34 -22.98
CA LYS A 210 -0.54 -8.15 -22.37
C LYS A 210 -0.78 -8.10 -20.86
N ILE A 211 0.30 -7.89 -20.10
CA ILE A 211 0.25 -7.63 -18.66
C ILE A 211 0.64 -6.17 -18.42
N VAL A 212 -0.22 -5.41 -17.76
CA VAL A 212 0.09 -4.03 -17.34
C VAL A 212 0.55 -4.04 -15.88
N PHE A 213 1.73 -3.49 -15.60
CA PHE A 213 2.25 -3.29 -14.25
C PHE A 213 2.17 -1.81 -13.87
N THR A 214 1.32 -1.48 -12.89
CA THR A 214 1.10 -0.10 -12.38
C THR A 214 1.29 -0.02 -10.86
N GLY A 215 1.24 1.21 -10.34
CA GLY A 215 1.51 1.56 -8.95
C GLY A 215 2.91 2.16 -8.76
N GLY A 216 3.21 2.63 -7.54
CA GLY A 216 4.47 3.32 -7.26
C GLY A 216 5.71 2.47 -7.52
N VAL A 217 5.63 1.15 -7.29
CA VAL A 217 6.76 0.23 -7.48
C VAL A 217 7.05 -0.03 -8.97
N ALA A 218 6.10 0.19 -9.87
CA ALA A 218 6.32 0.06 -11.32
C ALA A 218 7.38 1.05 -11.85
N LYS A 219 7.68 2.12 -11.11
CA LYS A 219 8.79 3.05 -11.41
C LYS A 219 10.17 2.44 -11.13
N ASN A 220 10.26 1.36 -10.36
CA ASN A 220 11.52 0.69 -10.07
C ASN A 220 11.90 -0.26 -11.22
N ARG A 221 12.81 0.20 -12.07
CA ARG A 221 13.25 -0.52 -13.28
C ARG A 221 13.89 -1.88 -12.98
N SER A 222 14.58 -2.03 -11.85
CA SER A 222 15.14 -3.33 -11.45
C SER A 222 14.02 -4.31 -11.08
N VAL A 223 12.99 -3.88 -10.34
CA VAL A 223 11.82 -4.72 -10.04
C VAL A 223 11.09 -5.12 -11.31
N VAL A 224 10.85 -4.19 -12.24
CA VAL A 224 10.23 -4.49 -13.55
C VAL A 224 11.03 -5.55 -14.31
N ARG A 225 12.37 -5.39 -14.38
CA ARG A 225 13.28 -6.35 -15.01
C ARG A 225 13.18 -7.74 -14.39
N HIS A 226 13.20 -7.82 -13.06
CA HIS A 226 13.12 -9.10 -12.34
C HIS A 226 11.75 -9.75 -12.47
N ILE A 227 10.65 -9.01 -12.39
CA ILE A 227 9.30 -9.55 -12.63
C ILE A 227 9.23 -10.13 -14.03
N SER A 228 9.65 -9.38 -15.05
CA SER A 228 9.59 -9.83 -16.45
C SER A 228 10.40 -11.11 -16.66
N SER A 229 11.61 -11.18 -16.08
CA SER A 229 12.45 -12.37 -16.14
C SER A 229 11.86 -13.58 -15.40
N LEU A 230 11.15 -13.35 -14.28
CA LEU A 230 10.57 -14.43 -13.47
C LEU A 230 9.29 -15.03 -14.08
N ILE A 231 8.54 -14.24 -14.83
CA ILE A 231 7.33 -14.70 -15.53
C ILE A 231 7.59 -15.08 -17.00
N ASP A 232 8.84 -14.97 -17.45
CA ASP A 232 9.27 -15.21 -18.83
C ASP A 232 8.48 -14.41 -19.88
N GLN A 233 8.15 -13.16 -19.54
CA GLN A 233 7.37 -12.28 -20.39
C GLN A 233 7.64 -10.80 -20.05
N GLU A 234 7.69 -9.93 -21.05
CA GLU A 234 7.70 -8.49 -20.83
C GLU A 234 6.37 -7.98 -20.24
N VAL A 235 6.46 -7.06 -19.28
CA VAL A 235 5.32 -6.32 -18.74
C VAL A 235 5.28 -4.90 -19.30
N VAL A 236 4.09 -4.39 -19.58
CA VAL A 236 3.89 -2.99 -19.96
C VAL A 236 3.81 -2.15 -18.69
N VAL A 237 4.74 -1.22 -18.52
CA VAL A 237 4.72 -0.31 -17.37
C VAL A 237 3.60 0.72 -17.56
N GLY A 238 2.62 0.68 -16.67
CA GLY A 238 1.54 1.65 -16.60
C GLY A 238 1.87 2.82 -15.67
N GLU A 239 1.17 3.93 -15.86
CA GLU A 239 1.40 5.16 -15.09
C GLU A 239 0.85 5.06 -13.66
N SER A 240 1.47 5.80 -12.72
CA SER A 240 1.08 5.79 -11.30
C SER A 240 -0.24 6.50 -11.01
N PHE A 241 -0.81 7.23 -11.97
CA PHE A 241 -2.06 7.99 -11.83
C PHE A 241 -3.31 7.22 -12.29
N TYR A 242 -3.20 5.94 -12.66
CA TYR A 242 -4.34 5.17 -13.22
C TYR A 242 -5.54 5.06 -12.27
N GLY A 243 -5.32 5.06 -10.95
CA GLY A 243 -6.43 5.15 -9.98
C GLY A 243 -7.21 6.45 -10.14
N ALA A 244 -6.52 7.59 -10.13
CA ALA A 244 -7.12 8.91 -10.33
C ALA A 244 -7.78 9.04 -11.72
N ALA A 245 -7.05 8.72 -12.80
CA ALA A 245 -7.56 8.83 -14.17
C ALA A 245 -8.78 7.91 -14.39
N GLY A 246 -8.75 6.69 -13.87
CA GLY A 246 -9.86 5.76 -13.96
C GLY A 246 -11.13 6.24 -13.26
N ALA A 247 -10.98 6.83 -12.07
CA ALA A 247 -12.10 7.45 -11.36
C ALA A 247 -12.69 8.63 -12.17
N ALA A 248 -11.83 9.49 -12.72
CA ALA A 248 -12.26 10.61 -13.55
C ALA A 248 -12.97 10.14 -14.83
N LEU A 249 -12.47 9.10 -15.49
CA LEU A 249 -13.08 8.51 -16.69
C LEU A 249 -14.46 7.91 -16.40
N HIS A 250 -14.62 7.20 -15.28
CA HIS A 250 -15.94 6.71 -14.86
C HIS A 250 -16.92 7.86 -14.61
N LEU A 251 -16.48 8.87 -13.86
CA LEU A 251 -17.34 10.01 -13.58
C LEU A 251 -17.68 10.79 -14.85
N LEU A 252 -16.77 10.90 -15.82
CA LEU A 252 -17.02 11.53 -17.10
C LEU A 252 -18.10 10.78 -17.90
N ASP A 253 -18.05 9.44 -17.92
CA ASP A 253 -19.08 8.61 -18.54
C ASP A 253 -20.45 8.78 -17.85
N GLU A 254 -20.46 8.99 -16.53
CA GLU A 254 -21.68 9.23 -15.75
C GLU A 254 -22.19 10.68 -15.78
N LEU A 255 -21.33 11.68 -15.90
CA LEU A 255 -21.69 13.11 -15.83
C LEU A 255 -22.38 13.61 -17.09
N LEU A 256 -22.31 12.85 -18.19
CA LEU A 256 -23.28 13.00 -19.28
C LEU A 256 -24.73 12.79 -18.78
N LEU A 257 -24.93 12.29 -17.56
CA LEU A 257 -26.21 11.96 -16.92
C LEU A 257 -26.46 12.65 -15.55
N LYS A 258 -25.59 13.55 -15.02
CA LYS A 258 -25.67 14.11 -13.63
C LYS A 258 -25.25 15.59 -13.46
N ASP A 259 -25.50 16.15 -12.25
CA ASP A 259 -25.17 17.52 -11.82
C ASP A 259 -23.67 17.83 -11.78
N ARG A 260 -23.27 18.95 -12.42
CA ARG A 260 -21.89 19.49 -12.44
C ARG A 260 -21.60 20.31 -11.19
N VAL A 261 -20.35 20.29 -10.71
CA VAL A 261 -19.88 21.21 -9.67
C VAL A 261 -19.30 22.48 -10.26
N ARG A 262 -19.34 23.56 -9.48
CA ARG A 262 -18.65 24.82 -9.78
C ARG A 262 -17.69 25.11 -8.63
N LEU A 263 -16.40 25.16 -8.95
CA LEU A 263 -15.33 25.45 -8.00
C LEU A 263 -14.78 26.85 -8.27
N PHE A 264 -14.43 27.56 -7.21
CA PHE A 264 -13.85 28.91 -7.27
C PHE A 264 -12.43 28.95 -6.71
N SER A 265 -12.09 28.00 -5.84
CA SER A 265 -10.78 27.92 -5.17
C SER A 265 -10.43 26.50 -4.76
N VAL A 266 -9.16 26.26 -4.43
CA VAL A 266 -8.69 24.98 -3.87
C VAL A 266 -9.45 24.60 -2.60
N ALA A 267 -9.89 25.59 -1.81
CA ALA A 267 -10.66 25.34 -0.60
C ALA A 267 -12.01 24.66 -0.88
N ASP A 268 -12.60 24.82 -2.08
CA ASP A 268 -13.85 24.18 -2.46
C ASP A 268 -13.71 22.67 -2.67
N VAL A 269 -12.49 22.20 -2.95
CA VAL A 269 -12.15 20.77 -3.09
C VAL A 269 -12.03 20.10 -1.72
N LEU A 270 -11.76 20.86 -0.66
CA LEU A 270 -11.47 20.32 0.67
C LEU A 270 -12.67 20.47 1.61
N ILE A 271 -12.98 19.40 2.35
CA ILE A 271 -13.97 19.45 3.42
C ILE A 271 -13.39 20.27 4.58
N SER A 272 -14.10 21.31 5.01
CA SER A 272 -13.66 22.25 6.05
C SER A 272 -13.70 21.68 7.48
N LYS A 273 -14.28 20.50 7.69
CA LYS A 273 -14.49 19.95 9.03
C LYS A 273 -13.21 19.38 9.63
N LYS A 274 -12.64 20.10 10.60
CA LYS A 274 -11.93 19.50 11.73
C LYS A 274 -12.97 18.82 12.62
N SER A 275 -13.33 17.56 12.36
CA SER A 275 -13.76 16.75 13.50
C SER A 275 -12.50 16.59 14.33
N GLY A 276 -12.42 17.31 15.46
CA GLY A 276 -11.41 16.99 16.46
C GLY A 276 -11.58 15.51 16.75
N LYS A 277 -10.55 14.70 16.53
CA LYS A 277 -10.55 13.32 17.00
C LYS A 277 -10.86 13.41 18.49
N LYS A 278 -12.02 12.92 18.90
CA LYS A 278 -12.38 12.84 20.31
C LYS A 278 -11.59 11.67 20.86
N TRP A 279 -10.35 11.93 21.24
CA TRP A 279 -9.50 10.94 21.86
C TRP A 279 -10.17 10.56 23.18
N PHE A 280 -10.45 9.26 23.35
CA PHE A 280 -11.00 8.76 24.60
C PHE A 280 -10.00 8.95 25.75
N TYR A 281 -8.70 8.91 25.43
CA TYR A 281 -7.60 9.13 26.35
C TYR A 281 -6.80 10.38 26.02
N PRO A 282 -6.19 11.05 27.01
CA PRO A 282 -5.25 12.15 26.76
C PRO A 282 -4.07 11.67 25.89
N PRO A 283 -3.45 12.55 25.09
CA PRO A 283 -2.23 12.21 24.35
C PRO A 283 -1.16 11.65 25.29
N LEU A 284 -0.45 10.62 24.82
CA LEU A 284 0.68 10.06 25.56
C LEU A 284 1.69 11.17 25.85
N LYS A 285 1.97 11.40 27.13
CA LYS A 285 3.04 12.28 27.56
C LYS A 285 4.30 11.44 27.67
N PHE A 286 5.40 11.96 27.12
CA PHE A 286 6.70 11.36 27.36
C PHE A 286 7.01 11.55 28.84
N GLN A 287 6.83 10.47 29.61
CA GLN A 287 7.22 10.35 30.99
C GLN A 287 8.08 9.11 31.05
N ASP A 288 9.21 9.18 31.76
CA ASP A 288 9.98 8.00 32.09
C ASP A 288 9.04 7.05 32.82
N THR A 289 8.60 6.02 32.10
CA THR A 289 7.70 5.04 32.65
C THR A 289 8.60 4.14 33.46
N ILE A 290 8.50 4.21 34.78
CA ILE A 290 8.98 3.12 35.61
C ILE A 290 8.07 1.96 35.25
N TYR A 291 8.54 1.08 34.37
CA TYR A 291 7.85 -0.17 34.14
C TYR A 291 7.84 -0.86 35.50
N PRO A 292 6.68 -1.05 36.12
CA PRO A 292 6.67 -1.70 37.41
C PRO A 292 7.27 -3.08 37.17
N ASP A 293 8.31 -3.42 37.92
CA ASP A 293 8.55 -4.84 38.17
C ASP A 293 7.20 -5.34 38.69
N PHE A 294 6.67 -6.39 38.08
CA PHE A 294 5.52 -7.09 38.59
C PHE A 294 6.06 -8.26 39.42
N PRO A 295 6.61 -8.04 40.63
CA PRO A 295 7.00 -9.17 41.46
C PRO A 295 5.71 -9.91 41.82
N GLY A 296 5.56 -11.13 41.32
CA GLY A 296 4.52 -12.03 41.81
C GLY A 296 4.68 -12.22 43.32
N ILE A 297 3.56 -12.33 44.02
CA ILE A 297 3.50 -12.85 45.39
C ILE A 297 3.99 -14.31 45.38
N GLU A 298 3.61 -15.06 44.35
CA GLU A 298 3.97 -16.45 44.17
C GLU A 298 4.05 -16.78 42.67
N SER A 299 5.04 -17.58 42.28
CA SER A 299 5.18 -18.13 40.93
C SER A 299 5.17 -19.64 41.02
N PHE A 300 4.26 -20.29 40.31
CA PHE A 300 4.11 -21.75 40.34
C PHE A 300 3.75 -22.32 38.97
N ALA A 301 4.10 -23.58 38.74
CA ALA A 301 3.68 -24.32 37.55
C ALA A 301 2.31 -24.95 37.82
N TYR A 302 1.25 -24.37 37.28
CA TYR A 302 -0.09 -24.91 37.34
C TYR A 302 -0.24 -26.02 36.29
N GLU A 303 -0.74 -27.18 36.70
CA GLU A 303 -1.15 -28.25 35.78
C GLU A 303 -2.68 -28.21 35.66
N PRO A 304 -3.23 -27.72 34.52
CA PRO A 304 -4.67 -27.68 34.35
C PRO A 304 -5.23 -29.10 34.28
N PHE A 305 -6.20 -29.40 35.14
CA PHE A 305 -6.93 -30.67 35.06
C PHE A 305 -8.16 -30.48 34.19
N ASP A 306 -7.97 -30.35 32.88
CA ASP A 306 -9.09 -30.28 31.93
C ASP A 306 -9.28 -31.62 31.22
N ILE A 307 -10.40 -32.26 31.52
CA ILE A 307 -10.79 -33.58 31.01
C ILE A 307 -11.22 -33.50 29.52
N GLN A 308 -11.52 -32.31 28.98
CA GLN A 308 -12.05 -32.17 27.61
C GLN A 308 -11.03 -31.71 26.57
N SER A 309 -10.00 -30.93 26.94
CA SER A 309 -9.03 -30.40 25.96
C SER A 309 -7.79 -31.27 25.73
N GLY A 310 -7.57 -32.30 26.56
CA GLY A 310 -6.39 -33.19 26.44
C GLY A 310 -5.05 -32.49 26.66
N PHE A 311 -5.07 -31.26 27.18
CA PHE A 311 -3.87 -30.46 27.42
C PHE A 311 -3.22 -30.87 28.75
N SER A 312 -2.00 -31.41 28.68
CA SER A 312 -1.20 -31.85 29.85
C SER A 312 0.01 -30.95 30.14
N GLY A 313 0.05 -29.76 29.53
CA GLY A 313 1.15 -28.83 29.69
C GLY A 313 1.14 -28.12 31.03
N ARG A 314 2.32 -27.93 31.62
CA ARG A 314 2.52 -27.01 32.76
C ARG A 314 2.38 -25.57 32.28
N VAL A 315 1.59 -24.79 32.98
CA VAL A 315 1.42 -23.35 32.75
C VAL A 315 2.13 -22.61 33.86
N GLU A 316 3.15 -21.83 33.51
CA GLU A 316 3.77 -20.89 34.43
C GLU A 316 2.72 -19.85 34.84
N THR A 317 2.46 -19.76 36.13
CA THR A 317 1.42 -18.91 36.71
C THR A 317 2.04 -18.02 37.77
N ASP A 318 1.94 -16.71 37.56
CA ASP A 318 2.35 -15.70 38.52
C ASP A 318 1.11 -15.10 39.20
N LEU A 319 1.07 -15.16 40.53
CA LEU A 319 0.03 -14.52 41.34
C LEU A 319 0.51 -13.13 41.76
N TYR A 320 0.00 -12.07 41.15
CA TYR A 320 0.40 -10.70 41.50
C TYR A 320 -0.38 -10.12 42.70
N GLU A 321 -1.57 -10.65 42.99
CA GLU A 321 -2.40 -10.24 44.14
C GLU A 321 -3.28 -11.38 44.68
N ASN A 322 -3.53 -11.36 45.99
CA ASN A 322 -4.51 -12.25 46.60
C ASN A 322 -5.92 -11.69 46.37
N LEU A 323 -6.64 -12.26 45.39
CA LEU A 323 -8.04 -11.95 45.16
C LEU A 323 -8.86 -12.37 46.39
N ARG A 324 -9.28 -11.41 47.22
CA ARG A 324 -10.24 -11.67 48.31
C ARG A 324 -11.58 -12.11 47.70
N ASN A 325 -12.41 -12.83 48.47
CA ASN A 325 -13.75 -13.39 48.12
C ASN A 325 -14.78 -12.34 47.62
N THR A 326 -14.45 -11.66 46.54
CA THR A 326 -15.30 -10.74 45.81
C THR A 326 -15.11 -11.14 44.36
N SER A 327 -16.17 -11.60 43.69
CA SER A 327 -16.17 -11.78 42.25
C SER A 327 -16.01 -10.40 41.61
N PRO A 328 -14.80 -9.98 41.22
CA PRO A 328 -14.64 -8.66 40.63
C PRO A 328 -15.22 -8.72 39.21
N GLU A 329 -15.84 -7.65 38.75
CA GLU A 329 -16.04 -7.49 37.31
C GLU A 329 -14.65 -7.41 36.66
N ALA A 330 -14.28 -8.47 35.94
CA ALA A 330 -13.01 -8.55 35.23
C ALA A 330 -13.23 -8.38 33.72
N TYR A 331 -12.30 -7.68 33.07
CA TYR A 331 -12.25 -7.58 31.61
C TYR A 331 -11.10 -8.42 31.11
N LEU A 332 -11.39 -9.36 30.21
CA LEU A 332 -10.36 -10.15 29.54
C LEU A 332 -9.94 -9.42 28.25
N GLY A 333 -8.71 -8.92 28.21
CA GLY A 333 -8.06 -8.49 26.98
C GLY A 333 -7.26 -9.65 26.40
N MET A 334 -7.56 -10.05 25.16
CA MET A 334 -6.75 -11.04 24.43
C MET A 334 -6.03 -10.34 23.28
N ASP A 335 -4.70 -10.23 23.39
CA ASP A 335 -3.86 -9.83 22.26
C ASP A 335 -3.22 -11.08 21.64
N ILE A 336 -3.76 -11.49 20.49
CA ILE A 336 -3.14 -12.51 19.66
C ILE A 336 -2.21 -11.78 18.70
N GLY A 337 -1.01 -11.46 19.19
CA GLY A 337 0.01 -10.81 18.38
C GLY A 337 0.30 -11.60 17.10
N SER A 338 0.58 -10.88 16.00
CA SER A 338 0.85 -11.48 14.67
C SER A 338 2.04 -12.45 14.62
N THR A 339 2.86 -12.50 15.66
CA THR A 339 4.02 -13.39 15.83
C THR A 339 3.89 -14.37 17.00
N SER A 340 2.75 -14.38 17.70
CA SER A 340 2.61 -15.08 19.00
C SER A 340 2.01 -16.48 18.91
N THR A 341 1.62 -16.96 17.73
CA THR A 341 1.52 -18.42 17.50
C THR A 341 2.92 -18.98 17.20
N LYS A 342 3.81 -18.88 18.19
CA LYS A 342 4.97 -19.77 18.27
C LYS A 342 4.44 -21.13 18.72
N ALA A 343 4.19 -21.99 17.74
CA ALA A 343 3.93 -23.41 17.95
C ALA A 343 5.15 -24.10 18.59
#